data_AF-A0A925R765-F1
#
_entry.id   AF-A0A925R765-F1
#
_cell.length_a   1.000
_cell.length_b   1.000
_cell.length_c   1.000
_cell.angle_alpha   90.00
_cell.angle_beta   90.00
_cell.angle_gamma   90.00
#
_symmetry.space_group_name_H-M   'P 1'
#
loop_
_entity.id
_entity.type
_entity.pdbx_description
1 polymer ?
#
loop_
_entity_poly.entity_id
_entity_poly.type
_entity_poly.pdbx_seq_one_letter_code
_entity_poly.pdbx_strand_id
1 'polypeptide(L)'
;EINRAPAKVQSALLEAMQEKQVTIGDTTYPLDRPFLVIATQNPLEQQGTYPLPEAQQDRFMLKLKIKYPTRAEEKGIIDRFTVGYYTKPVLEKIIGAKEIIELSEKVNGIFVDESIRNYVLDIVLKTREASPYIASGASPRASINLIKAAKGRAFLEGRDYVIPDDVKAMVYDVLRHRILLTYDAEAEGLEVEQIIGEILDKINLP
;
A
#
# COMPACT_ATOMS: atom_id res chain seq x y z
N GLU A 1 7.72 6.24 13.01
CA GLU A 1 6.44 5.81 13.62
C GLU A 1 5.44 6.96 13.51
N ILE A 2 4.72 7.02 12.38
CA ILE A 2 3.82 8.14 12.05
C ILE A 2 2.72 8.35 13.11
N ASN A 3 2.34 7.27 13.79
CA ASN A 3 1.37 7.27 14.88
C ASN A 3 1.89 7.91 16.18
N ARG A 4 3.17 8.28 16.29
CA ARG A 4 3.70 9.04 17.46
C ARG A 4 3.71 10.55 17.24
N ALA A 5 3.53 10.97 16.00
CA ALA A 5 3.50 12.38 15.65
C ALA A 5 2.11 12.98 15.96
N PRO A 6 2.02 14.22 16.45
CA PRO A 6 0.73 14.91 16.59
C PRO A 6 -0.01 15.01 15.25
N ALA A 7 -1.34 15.10 15.30
CA ALA A 7 -2.18 15.18 14.10
C ALA A 7 -1.79 16.30 13.12
N LYS A 8 -1.25 17.43 13.62
CA LYS A 8 -0.73 18.53 12.79
C LYS A 8 0.47 18.10 11.93
N VAL A 9 1.39 17.33 12.51
CA VAL A 9 2.58 16.82 11.83
C VAL A 9 2.20 15.73 10.83
N GLN A 10 1.24 14.86 11.20
CA GLN A 10 0.67 13.88 10.27
C GLN A 10 0.03 14.57 9.06
N SER A 11 -0.75 15.64 9.29
CA SER A 11 -1.42 16.40 8.23
C SER A 11 -0.42 17.04 7.28
N ALA A 12 0.65 17.67 7.79
CA ALA A 12 1.70 18.27 6.97
C ALA A 12 2.41 17.25 6.06
N LEU A 13 2.68 16.04 6.56
CA LEU A 13 3.25 14.97 5.74
C LEU A 13 2.29 14.54 4.62
N LEU A 14 1.00 14.42 4.93
CA LEU A 14 0.00 14.01 3.95
C LEU A 14 -0.28 15.08 2.90
N GLU A 15 -0.17 16.36 3.26
CA GLU A 15 -0.20 17.48 2.33
C GLU A 15 0.97 17.38 1.35
N ALA A 16 2.19 17.22 1.85
CA ALA A 16 3.38 17.00 1.01
C ALA A 16 3.23 15.78 0.08
N MET A 17 2.60 14.70 0.58
CA MET A 17 2.29 13.52 -0.23
C MET A 17 1.29 13.79 -1.34
N GLN A 18 0.31 14.67 -1.14
CA GLN A 18 -0.76 14.93 -2.09
C GLN A 18 -0.38 16.03 -3.09
N GLU A 19 0.18 17.14 -2.60
CA GLU A 19 0.50 18.33 -3.38
C GLU A 19 1.89 18.27 -4.02
N LYS A 20 2.77 17.37 -3.57
CA LYS A 20 4.16 17.24 -4.07
C LYS A 20 4.97 18.53 -3.96
N GLN A 21 4.60 19.40 -3.03
CA GLN A 21 5.28 20.65 -2.71
C GLN A 21 5.07 20.99 -1.23
N VAL A 22 5.89 21.91 -0.72
CA VAL A 22 5.78 22.45 0.64
C VAL A 22 5.95 23.96 0.60
N THR A 23 5.18 24.70 1.41
CA THR A 23 5.30 26.17 1.52
C THR A 23 5.94 26.54 2.86
N ILE A 24 7.00 27.34 2.81
CA ILE A 24 7.72 27.84 3.99
C ILE A 24 7.70 29.37 3.93
N GLY A 25 6.92 29.98 4.83
CA GLY A 25 6.63 31.42 4.75
C GLY A 25 5.86 31.73 3.47
N ASP A 26 6.42 32.60 2.64
CA ASP A 26 5.80 33.02 1.37
C ASP A 26 6.31 32.24 0.15
N THR A 27 7.24 31.29 0.35
CA THR A 27 7.91 30.57 -0.75
C THR A 27 7.46 29.10 -0.81
N THR A 28 7.00 28.68 -1.98
CA THR A 28 6.66 27.28 -2.28
C THR A 28 7.82 26.55 -2.94
N TYR A 29 8.13 25.36 -2.42
CA TYR A 29 9.21 24.49 -2.88
C TYR A 29 8.62 23.18 -3.41
N PRO A 30 8.86 22.81 -4.69
CA PRO A 30 8.49 21.50 -5.19
C PRO A 30 9.34 20.41 -4.52
N LEU A 31 8.75 19.23 -4.32
CA LEU A 31 9.49 18.06 -3.84
C LEU A 31 10.22 17.36 -5.00
N ASP A 32 11.40 16.83 -4.69
CA ASP A 32 12.20 16.06 -5.65
C ASP A 32 11.46 14.84 -6.18
N ARG A 33 11.74 14.47 -7.43
CA ARG A 33 11.18 13.27 -8.07
C ARG A 33 12.30 12.23 -8.29
N PRO A 34 12.07 10.93 -8.00
CA PRO A 34 10.84 10.36 -7.43
C PRO A 34 10.67 10.69 -5.93
N PHE A 35 9.42 10.93 -5.52
CA PHE A 35 9.07 11.14 -4.11
C PHE A 35 8.24 9.95 -3.59
N LEU A 36 8.78 9.23 -2.61
CA LEU A 36 8.13 8.10 -1.96
C LEU A 36 8.14 8.30 -0.45
N VAL A 37 6.98 8.05 0.18
CA VAL A 37 6.86 8.03 1.65
C VAL A 37 6.61 6.60 2.09
N ILE A 38 7.49 6.10 2.96
CA ILE A 38 7.29 4.85 3.69
C ILE A 38 7.02 5.22 5.15
N ALA A 39 5.77 5.03 5.58
CA ALA A 39 5.35 5.30 6.94
C ALA A 39 5.21 3.99 7.73
N THR A 40 5.79 3.95 8.93
CA THR A 40 5.66 2.81 9.86
C THR A 40 4.75 3.16 11.01
N GLN A 41 4.02 2.16 11.51
CA GLN A 41 3.19 2.24 12.71
C GLN A 41 3.56 1.09 13.63
N ASN A 42 3.84 1.37 14.90
CA ASN A 42 4.03 0.33 15.91
C ASN A 42 2.65 -0.01 16.52
N PRO A 43 2.15 -1.26 16.38
CA PRO A 43 0.83 -1.64 16.87
C PRO A 43 0.79 -1.93 18.37
N LEU A 44 1.95 -2.08 19.05
CA LEU A 44 2.02 -2.56 20.43
C LEU A 44 2.07 -1.43 21.49
N GLU A 45 2.27 -0.17 21.07
CA GLU A 45 2.45 0.94 22.01
C GLU A 45 1.12 1.64 22.37
N GLN A 46 0.74 1.54 23.65
CA GLN A 46 -0.53 2.07 24.18
C GLN A 46 -0.45 3.50 24.72
N GLN A 47 0.75 4.07 24.92
CA GLN A 47 0.90 5.44 25.45
C GLN A 47 1.48 6.39 24.41
N GLY A 48 0.82 7.53 24.21
CA GLY A 48 1.29 8.61 23.33
C GLY A 48 1.15 8.33 21.83
N THR A 49 0.27 7.41 21.43
CA THR A 49 -0.03 7.12 20.03
C THR A 49 -1.33 7.80 19.57
N TYR A 50 -1.28 8.38 18.37
CA TYR A 50 -2.38 9.00 17.66
C TYR A 50 -2.61 8.19 16.38
N PRO A 51 -3.59 7.26 16.36
CA PRO A 51 -3.87 6.47 15.16
C PRO A 51 -4.26 7.41 14.02
N LEU A 52 -3.87 7.04 12.79
CA LEU A 52 -4.26 7.80 11.62
C LEU A 52 -5.74 7.55 11.34
N PRO A 53 -6.57 8.60 11.19
CA PRO A 53 -7.93 8.46 10.69
C PRO A 53 -7.97 7.72 9.35
N GLU A 54 -9.06 7.04 9.06
CA GLU A 54 -9.27 6.22 7.86
C GLU A 54 -9.08 7.06 6.60
N ALA A 55 -9.61 8.28 6.59
CA ALA A 55 -9.45 9.24 5.50
C ALA A 55 -7.97 9.60 5.22
N GLN A 56 -7.10 9.52 6.24
CA GLN A 56 -5.67 9.72 6.08
C GLN A 56 -4.97 8.45 5.60
N GLN A 57 -5.36 7.28 6.13
CA GLN A 57 -4.84 5.99 5.68
C GLN A 57 -5.12 5.76 4.19
N ASP A 58 -6.29 6.18 3.69
CA ASP A 58 -6.69 6.03 2.28
C ASP A 58 -5.74 6.72 1.28
N ARG A 59 -4.93 7.69 1.75
CA ARG A 59 -3.91 8.36 0.93
C ARG A 59 -2.70 7.47 0.64
N PHE A 60 -2.46 6.43 1.43
CA PHE A 60 -1.39 5.47 1.19
C PHE A 60 -1.82 4.42 0.17
N MET A 61 -0.97 4.16 -0.82
CA MET A 61 -1.27 3.19 -1.87
C MET A 61 -1.46 1.79 -1.30
N LEU A 62 -0.52 1.34 -0.45
CA LEU A 62 -0.46 0.00 0.14
C LEU A 62 -0.32 0.09 1.67
N LYS A 63 -0.90 -0.87 2.39
CA LYS A 63 -0.59 -1.15 3.80
C LYS A 63 -0.03 -2.56 3.91
N LEU A 64 1.24 -2.69 4.26
CA LEU A 64 1.92 -3.97 4.42
C LEU A 64 1.88 -4.44 5.88
N LYS A 65 1.51 -5.70 6.11
CA LYS A 65 1.65 -6.37 7.41
C LYS A 65 3.01 -7.06 7.48
N ILE A 66 3.95 -6.50 8.25
CA ILE A 66 5.28 -7.10 8.44
C ILE A 66 5.17 -8.17 9.54
N LYS A 67 5.60 -9.39 9.23
CA LYS A 67 5.69 -10.50 10.18
C LYS A 67 7.13 -10.68 10.65
N TYR A 68 7.30 -11.36 11.77
CA TYR A 68 8.62 -11.83 12.19
C TYR A 68 9.20 -12.78 11.13
N PRO A 69 10.52 -12.74 10.89
CA PRO A 69 11.16 -13.66 9.98
C PRO A 69 11.06 -15.10 10.50
N THR A 70 11.14 -16.07 9.59
CA THR A 70 11.22 -17.47 9.93
C THR A 70 12.54 -17.77 10.66
N ARG A 71 12.61 -18.92 11.35
CA ARG A 71 13.85 -19.36 12.02
C ARG A 71 15.06 -19.36 11.09
N ALA A 72 14.88 -19.75 9.83
CA ALA A 72 15.97 -19.80 8.85
C ALA A 72 16.43 -18.40 8.44
N GLU A 73 15.50 -17.49 8.19
CA GLU A 73 15.79 -16.08 7.88
C GLU A 73 16.45 -15.37 9.08
N GLU A 74 15.92 -15.57 10.30
CA GLU A 74 16.47 -15.01 11.54
C GLU A 74 17.89 -15.52 11.79
N LYS A 75 18.15 -16.83 11.57
CA LYS A 75 19.52 -17.37 11.62
C LYS A 75 20.43 -16.69 10.61
N GLY A 76 19.96 -16.49 9.37
CA GLY A 76 20.73 -15.78 8.34
C GLY A 76 21.02 -14.31 8.70
N ILE A 77 20.10 -13.65 9.40
CA ILE A 77 20.31 -12.30 9.96
C ILE A 77 21.40 -12.37 11.03
N ILE A 78 21.29 -13.26 12.03
CA ILE A 78 22.30 -13.43 13.07
C ILE A 78 23.68 -13.68 12.44
N ASP A 79 23.80 -14.70 11.59
CA ASP A 79 25.06 -15.08 10.95
C ASP A 79 25.68 -13.90 10.17
N ARG A 80 24.86 -13.09 9.48
CA ARG A 80 25.32 -11.92 8.71
C ARG A 80 25.80 -10.78 9.60
N PHE A 81 25.15 -10.54 10.75
CA PHE A 81 25.39 -9.35 11.57
C PHE A 81 26.23 -9.60 12.83
N THR A 82 26.45 -10.86 13.25
CA THR A 82 27.26 -11.19 14.45
C THR A 82 28.62 -11.79 14.11
N VAL A 83 28.79 -12.36 12.93
CA VAL A 83 30.11 -12.78 12.47
C VAL A 83 30.89 -11.50 12.15
N GLY A 84 32.03 -11.29 12.81
CA GLY A 84 32.86 -10.07 12.78
C GLY A 84 33.42 -9.64 11.40
N TYR A 85 32.87 -10.18 10.31
CA TYR A 85 33.14 -9.84 8.92
C TYR A 85 31.99 -9.06 8.26
N TYR A 86 31.09 -8.44 9.02
CA TYR A 86 30.16 -7.47 8.43
C TYR A 86 30.91 -6.22 7.98
N THR A 87 31.57 -6.31 6.82
CA THR A 87 31.92 -5.14 6.05
C THR A 87 30.65 -4.67 5.37
N LYS A 88 30.31 -3.39 5.56
CA LYS A 88 29.18 -2.77 4.88
C LYS A 88 29.30 -3.08 3.38
N PRO A 89 28.27 -3.67 2.74
CA PRO A 89 28.39 -4.10 1.37
C PRO A 89 28.74 -2.89 0.50
N VAL A 90 29.72 -3.06 -0.39
CA VAL A 90 30.00 -2.07 -1.43
C VAL A 90 28.83 -2.14 -2.41
N LEU A 91 28.01 -1.09 -2.42
CA LEU A 91 26.84 -1.01 -3.28
C LEU A 91 27.24 -0.39 -4.62
N GLU A 92 26.97 -1.11 -5.72
CA GLU A 92 27.07 -0.57 -7.06
C GLU A 92 25.75 0.09 -7.46
N LYS A 93 25.81 1.32 -7.97
CA LYS A 93 24.64 2.03 -8.45
C LYS A 93 24.28 1.54 -9.86
N ILE A 94 23.22 0.73 -9.95
CA ILE A 94 22.75 0.19 -11.23
C ILE A 94 21.84 1.17 -11.98
N ILE A 95 20.98 1.91 -11.27
CA ILE A 95 20.05 2.90 -11.86
C ILE A 95 20.03 4.19 -11.02
N GLY A 96 19.70 5.32 -11.66
CA GLY A 96 19.52 6.62 -11.01
C GLY A 96 18.06 7.09 -10.97
N ALA A 97 17.86 8.29 -10.43
CA ALA A 97 16.53 8.88 -10.27
C ALA A 97 15.83 9.14 -11.63
N LYS A 98 16.58 9.55 -12.65
CA LYS A 98 16.05 9.81 -13.99
C LYS A 98 15.53 8.51 -14.62
N GLU A 99 16.32 7.44 -14.54
CA GLU A 99 15.94 6.12 -15.04
C GLU A 99 14.71 5.57 -14.31
N ILE A 100 14.59 5.80 -12.99
CA ILE A 100 13.39 5.41 -12.22
C ILE A 100 12.14 6.15 -12.72
N ILE A 101 12.25 7.44 -13.06
CA ILE A 101 11.14 8.21 -13.62
C ILE A 101 10.73 7.65 -14.99
N GLU A 102 11.71 7.40 -15.87
CA GLU A 102 11.46 6.79 -17.19
C GLU A 102 10.81 5.40 -17.07
N LEU A 103 11.25 4.58 -16.11
CA LEU A 103 10.62 3.28 -15.82
C LEU A 103 9.18 3.45 -15.29
N SER A 104 8.93 4.45 -14.44
CA SER A 104 7.58 4.73 -13.96
C SER A 104 6.63 5.12 -15.10
N GLU A 105 7.12 5.82 -16.13
CA GLU A 105 6.35 6.14 -17.32
C GLU A 105 6.03 4.90 -18.16
N LYS A 106 7.00 3.99 -18.31
CA LYS A 106 6.78 2.69 -18.97
C LYS A 106 5.73 1.85 -18.24
N VAL A 107 5.78 1.78 -16.90
CA VAL A 107 4.76 1.09 -16.09
C VAL A 107 3.38 1.70 -16.33
N ASN A 108 3.26 3.02 -16.45
CA ASN A 108 1.98 3.67 -16.75
C ASN A 108 1.43 3.25 -18.12
N GLY A 109 2.30 2.96 -19.09
CA GLY A 109 1.95 2.51 -20.44
C GLY A 109 1.47 1.07 -20.55
N ILE A 110 1.58 0.26 -19.48
CA ILE A 110 1.12 -1.14 -19.50
C ILE A 110 -0.36 -1.23 -19.84
N PHE A 111 -0.68 -2.15 -20.75
CA PHE A 111 -2.02 -2.39 -21.23
C PHE A 111 -2.89 -3.01 -20.14
N VAL A 112 -4.14 -2.57 -20.08
CA VAL A 112 -5.17 -3.13 -19.22
C VAL A 112 -6.40 -3.30 -20.07
N ASP A 113 -6.91 -4.52 -20.14
CA ASP A 113 -8.14 -4.83 -20.86
C ASP A 113 -9.38 -4.27 -20.13
N GLU A 114 -10.48 -4.07 -20.85
CA GLU A 114 -11.74 -3.64 -20.26
C GLU A 114 -12.26 -4.64 -19.23
N SER A 115 -12.11 -5.94 -19.48
CA SER A 115 -12.51 -7.00 -18.55
C SER A 115 -11.78 -6.91 -17.20
N ILE A 116 -10.48 -6.56 -17.21
CA ILE A 116 -9.69 -6.33 -15.98
C ILE A 116 -10.16 -5.08 -15.24
N ARG A 117 -10.53 -4.01 -15.97
CA ARG A 117 -11.09 -2.80 -15.35
C ARG A 117 -12.42 -3.12 -14.66
N ASN A 118 -13.29 -3.88 -15.32
CA ASN A 118 -14.57 -4.32 -14.77
C ASN A 118 -14.36 -5.23 -13.56
N TYR A 119 -13.43 -6.18 -13.62
CA TYR A 119 -13.06 -7.02 -12.48
C TYR A 119 -12.62 -6.19 -11.26
N VAL A 120 -11.78 -5.17 -11.45
CA VAL A 120 -11.38 -4.26 -10.35
C VAL A 120 -12.57 -3.43 -9.83
N LEU A 121 -13.46 -2.98 -10.73
CA LEU A 121 -14.68 -2.26 -10.34
C LEU A 121 -15.60 -3.15 -9.52
N ASP A 122 -15.83 -4.39 -9.93
CA ASP A 122 -16.66 -5.36 -9.23
C ASP A 122 -16.12 -5.61 -7.82
N ILE A 123 -14.80 -5.78 -7.67
CA ILE A 123 -14.15 -5.92 -6.35
C ILE A 123 -14.46 -4.71 -5.47
N VAL A 124 -14.20 -3.50 -5.98
CA VAL A 124 -14.34 -2.28 -5.17
C VAL A 124 -15.80 -1.97 -4.86
N LEU A 125 -16.72 -2.16 -5.82
CA LEU A 125 -18.15 -1.95 -5.61
C LEU A 125 -18.73 -2.96 -4.62
N LYS A 126 -18.26 -4.22 -4.64
CA LYS A 126 -18.67 -5.24 -3.67
C LYS A 126 -18.40 -4.81 -2.23
N THR A 127 -17.30 -4.09 -1.98
CA THR A 127 -17.01 -3.55 -0.63
C THR A 127 -18.02 -2.51 -0.15
N ARG A 128 -18.82 -1.92 -1.05
CA ARG A 128 -19.78 -0.84 -0.76
C ARG A 128 -21.23 -1.33 -0.76
N GLU A 129 -21.48 -2.58 -1.13
CA GLU A 129 -22.80 -3.19 -1.01
C GLU A 129 -23.18 -3.36 0.46
N ALA A 130 -24.49 -3.46 0.72
CA ALA A 130 -24.99 -3.68 2.06
C ALA A 130 -24.42 -5.00 2.63
N SER A 131 -23.74 -4.89 3.77
CA SER A 131 -23.11 -5.99 4.48
C SER A 131 -23.29 -5.80 5.98
N PRO A 132 -23.58 -6.86 6.75
CA PRO A 132 -23.59 -6.78 8.21
C PRO A 132 -22.19 -6.53 8.79
N TYR A 133 -21.13 -6.80 8.01
CA TYR A 133 -19.74 -6.75 8.48
C TYR A 133 -18.98 -5.50 8.06
N ILE A 134 -19.43 -4.78 7.02
CA ILE A 134 -18.72 -3.61 6.48
C ILE A 134 -19.49 -2.35 6.85
N ALA A 135 -18.90 -1.52 7.72
CA ALA A 135 -19.42 -0.20 8.06
C ALA A 135 -19.15 0.82 6.95
N SER A 136 -17.99 0.73 6.28
CA SER A 136 -17.65 1.57 5.13
C SER A 136 -16.75 0.82 4.15
N GLY A 137 -17.14 0.84 2.87
CA GLY A 137 -16.37 0.26 1.78
C GLY A 137 -15.21 1.13 1.29
N ALA A 138 -14.44 0.59 0.36
CA ALA A 138 -13.23 1.20 -0.16
C ALA A 138 -13.52 2.43 -1.04
N SER A 139 -12.69 3.48 -0.96
CA SER A 139 -12.85 4.71 -1.76
C SER A 139 -12.49 4.51 -3.24
N PRO A 140 -12.77 5.47 -4.15
CA PRO A 140 -12.28 5.43 -5.53
C PRO A 140 -10.75 5.34 -5.66
N ARG A 141 -9.98 5.69 -4.61
CA ARG A 141 -8.52 5.48 -4.62
C ARG A 141 -8.17 4.01 -4.69
N ALA A 142 -9.02 3.12 -4.18
CA ALA A 142 -8.81 1.68 -4.23
C ALA A 142 -8.72 1.16 -5.68
N SER A 143 -9.66 1.53 -6.55
CA SER A 143 -9.66 1.07 -7.95
C SER A 143 -8.45 1.61 -8.71
N ILE A 144 -8.12 2.90 -8.52
CA ILE A 144 -6.94 3.52 -9.13
C ILE A 144 -5.66 2.81 -8.67
N ASN A 145 -5.52 2.57 -7.37
CA ASN A 145 -4.32 1.96 -6.81
C ASN A 145 -4.20 0.48 -7.12
N LEU A 146 -5.31 -0.26 -7.23
CA LEU A 146 -5.30 -1.65 -7.70
C LEU A 146 -4.75 -1.74 -9.12
N ILE A 147 -5.24 -0.92 -10.04
CA ILE A 147 -4.74 -0.91 -11.42
C ILE A 147 -3.26 -0.52 -11.49
N LYS A 148 -2.86 0.54 -10.76
CA LYS A 148 -1.45 0.95 -10.72
C LYS A 148 -0.54 -0.13 -10.14
N ALA A 149 -0.98 -0.80 -9.07
CA ALA A 149 -0.25 -1.89 -8.44
C ALA A 149 -0.13 -3.10 -9.38
N ALA A 150 -1.23 -3.48 -10.04
CA ALA A 150 -1.27 -4.58 -10.99
C ALA A 150 -0.37 -4.32 -12.21
N LYS A 151 -0.34 -3.08 -12.73
CA LYS A 151 0.63 -2.66 -13.76
C LYS A 151 2.07 -2.81 -13.27
N GLY A 152 2.37 -2.31 -12.08
CA GLY A 152 3.70 -2.45 -11.49
C GLY A 152 4.14 -3.92 -11.37
N ARG A 153 3.22 -4.80 -10.96
CA ARG A 153 3.46 -6.24 -10.89
C ARG A 153 3.68 -6.85 -12.27
N ALA A 154 2.81 -6.60 -13.24
CA ALA A 154 2.97 -7.07 -14.62
C ALA A 154 4.34 -6.67 -15.21
N PHE A 155 4.76 -5.42 -14.97
CA PHE A 155 6.08 -4.93 -15.38
C PHE A 155 7.23 -5.74 -14.78
N LEU A 156 7.18 -6.01 -13.47
CA LEU A 156 8.21 -6.76 -12.75
C LEU A 156 8.26 -8.23 -13.19
N GLU A 157 7.14 -8.78 -13.64
CA GLU A 157 7.02 -10.10 -14.26
C GLU A 157 7.41 -10.10 -15.76
N GLY A 158 7.85 -8.96 -16.31
CA GLY A 158 8.29 -8.84 -17.70
C GLY A 158 7.16 -8.80 -18.73
N ARG A 159 5.92 -8.53 -18.31
CA ARG A 159 4.74 -8.40 -19.19
C ARG A 159 4.37 -6.95 -19.43
N ASP A 160 3.81 -6.69 -20.61
CA ASP A 160 3.28 -5.39 -21.03
C ASP A 160 1.73 -5.30 -20.93
N TYR A 161 1.09 -6.33 -20.37
CA TYR A 161 -0.34 -6.39 -20.07
C TYR A 161 -0.62 -6.98 -18.68
N VAL A 162 -1.71 -6.53 -18.07
CA VAL A 162 -2.19 -7.00 -16.76
C VAL A 162 -3.07 -8.25 -16.91
N ILE A 163 -2.88 -9.23 -16.03
CA ILE A 163 -3.75 -10.41 -15.88
C ILE A 163 -4.50 -10.38 -14.53
N PRO A 164 -5.57 -11.19 -14.33
CA PRO A 164 -6.34 -11.19 -13.08
C PRO A 164 -5.50 -11.50 -11.84
N ASP A 165 -4.49 -12.35 -11.98
CA ASP A 165 -3.59 -12.72 -10.88
C ASP A 165 -2.74 -11.53 -10.39
N ASP A 166 -2.45 -10.56 -11.25
CA ASP A 166 -1.76 -9.33 -10.82
C ASP A 166 -2.63 -8.50 -9.87
N VAL A 167 -3.94 -8.44 -10.16
CA VAL A 167 -4.92 -7.75 -9.31
C VAL A 167 -5.08 -8.50 -7.99
N LYS A 168 -5.27 -9.82 -8.05
CA LYS A 168 -5.42 -10.66 -6.84
C LYS A 168 -4.25 -10.53 -5.89
N ALA A 169 -3.03 -10.54 -6.43
CA ALA A 169 -1.84 -10.44 -5.60
C ALA A 169 -1.69 -9.09 -4.89
N MET A 170 -2.28 -8.02 -5.43
CA MET A 170 -2.22 -6.68 -4.84
C MET A 170 -3.45 -6.32 -3.99
N VAL A 171 -4.53 -7.11 -4.08
CA VAL A 171 -5.84 -6.73 -3.52
C VAL A 171 -5.79 -6.53 -2.01
N TYR A 172 -5.11 -7.42 -1.28
CA TYR A 172 -5.06 -7.35 0.18
C TYR A 172 -4.32 -6.10 0.66
N ASP A 173 -3.17 -5.80 0.06
CA ASP A 173 -2.36 -4.65 0.44
C ASP A 173 -3.00 -3.31 0.07
N VAL A 174 -3.84 -3.28 -0.98
CA VAL A 174 -4.61 -2.09 -1.35
C VAL A 174 -5.88 -1.95 -0.51
N LEU A 175 -6.60 -3.03 -0.19
CA LEU A 175 -7.92 -2.91 0.44
C LEU A 175 -7.92 -2.96 1.97
N ARG A 176 -6.93 -3.57 2.63
CA ARG A 176 -7.00 -3.83 4.08
C ARG A 176 -7.14 -2.60 4.97
N HIS A 177 -6.77 -1.43 4.48
CA HIS A 177 -6.91 -0.14 5.19
C HIS A 177 -8.00 0.76 4.63
N ARG A 178 -8.80 0.22 3.71
CA ARG A 178 -9.88 0.95 3.03
C ARG A 178 -11.26 0.37 3.33
N ILE A 179 -11.33 -0.77 4.01
CA ILE A 179 -12.57 -1.38 4.48
C ILE A 179 -12.62 -1.18 5.99
N LEU A 180 -13.68 -0.53 6.46
CA LEU A 180 -13.97 -0.38 7.88
C LEU A 180 -15.02 -1.41 8.28
N LEU A 181 -14.72 -2.19 9.32
CA LEU A 181 -15.65 -3.19 9.84
C LEU A 181 -16.70 -2.54 10.74
N THR A 182 -17.84 -3.23 10.89
CA THR A 182 -18.82 -2.89 11.93
C THR A 182 -18.28 -3.28 13.30
N TYR A 183 -18.75 -2.60 14.34
CA TYR A 183 -18.38 -2.92 15.72
C TYR A 183 -18.67 -4.38 16.08
N ASP A 184 -19.81 -4.91 15.62
CA ASP A 184 -20.20 -6.29 15.85
C ASP A 184 -19.24 -7.27 15.17
N ALA A 185 -18.80 -7.00 13.94
CA ALA A 185 -17.81 -7.81 13.24
C ALA A 185 -16.45 -7.80 13.95
N GLU A 186 -16.01 -6.64 14.45
CA GLU A 186 -14.79 -6.56 15.26
C GLU A 186 -14.92 -7.35 16.57
N ALA A 187 -16.09 -7.29 17.23
CA ALA A 187 -16.37 -8.03 18.46
C ALA A 187 -16.40 -9.56 18.24
N GLU A 188 -16.81 -10.02 17.06
CA GLU A 188 -16.74 -11.42 16.62
C GLU A 188 -15.31 -11.86 16.23
N GLY A 189 -14.36 -10.92 16.21
CA GLY A 189 -12.97 -11.20 15.85
C GLY A 189 -12.72 -11.37 14.36
N LEU A 190 -13.62 -10.87 13.50
CA LEU A 190 -13.43 -10.88 12.05
C LEU A 190 -12.29 -9.95 11.64
N GLU A 191 -11.41 -10.44 10.77
CA GLU A 191 -10.37 -9.65 10.12
C GLU A 191 -10.82 -9.16 8.75
N VAL A 192 -10.39 -7.95 8.38
CA VAL A 192 -10.64 -7.36 7.05
C VAL A 192 -10.15 -8.29 5.92
N GLU A 193 -9.05 -9.00 6.13
CA GLU A 193 -8.54 -9.99 5.17
C GLU A 193 -9.52 -11.12 4.88
N GLN A 194 -10.31 -11.57 5.86
CA GLN A 194 -11.32 -12.60 5.64
C GLN A 194 -12.44 -12.07 4.73
N ILE A 195 -12.88 -10.83 4.99
CA ILE A 195 -13.89 -10.14 4.16
C ILE A 195 -13.38 -9.94 2.73
N ILE A 196 -12.11 -9.56 2.55
CA ILE A 196 -11.50 -9.45 1.21
C ILE A 196 -11.52 -10.80 0.50
N GLY A 197 -11.18 -11.89 1.19
CA GLY A 197 -11.26 -13.25 0.64
C GLY A 197 -12.66 -13.62 0.17
N GLU A 198 -13.68 -13.40 1.01
CA GLU A 198 -15.08 -13.66 0.65
C GLU A 198 -15.56 -12.84 -0.56
N ILE A 199 -15.08 -11.61 -0.70
CA ILE A 199 -15.38 -10.76 -1.85
C ILE A 199 -14.77 -11.36 -3.12
N LEU A 200 -13.50 -11.77 -3.07
CA LEU A 200 -12.84 -12.40 -4.21
C LEU A 200 -13.52 -13.69 -4.66
N ASP A 201 -13.98 -14.50 -3.71
CA ASP A 201 -14.64 -15.79 -4.02
C ASP A 201 -16.01 -15.61 -4.70
N LYS A 202 -16.66 -14.45 -4.50
CA LYS A 202 -17.97 -14.12 -5.09
C LYS A 202 -17.87 -13.46 -6.47
N ILE A 203 -16.69 -13.03 -6.88
CA ILE A 203 -16.49 -12.29 -8.14
C ILE A 203 -15.94 -13.25 -9.19
N ASN A 204 -16.61 -13.29 -10.34
CA ASN A 204 -16.17 -14.10 -11.46
C ASN A 204 -14.86 -13.55 -12.03
N LEU A 205 -13.97 -14.46 -12.41
CA LEU A 205 -12.78 -14.07 -13.15
C LEU A 205 -13.17 -13.64 -14.57
N PRO A 206 -12.51 -12.59 -15.11
CA PRO A 206 -12.72 -12.14 -16.48
C PRO A 206 -12.19 -13.15 -17.51
#